data_AF-A0A2H5W2C9-F1
#
_entry.id   AF-A0A2H5W2C9-F1
#
_cell.length_a   1.000
_cell.length_b   1.000
_cell.length_c   1.000
_cell.angle_alpha   90.00
_cell.angle_beta   90.00
_cell.angle_gamma   90.00
#
_symmetry.space_group_name_H-M   'P 1'
#
loop_
_entity.id
_entity.type
_entity.pdbx_description
1 polymer ?
#
loop_
_entity_poly.entity_id
_entity_poly.type
_entity_poly.pdbx_seq_one_letter_code
_entity_poly.pdbx_strand_id
1 'polypeptide(L)'
;MRKTAAMRSAVLVLGLLVAFGGWVRAKAQYVVSARAGLVNYTQGEVWLQTSSDTLARRLAPHHQLDDGDAVLTKSGRAEILLNPGSVLRLDRNTEVLFSRTDLPLVEFGVATGVVLLEAADLNREVILRGRTPHASFRIKKSGLYRIDVRADATRFLVRSGELELLAEGRIQKLKKGQQATVAPARVEVVKLPKLGPLDEFELWAKERAEVLVAANRSLTRRRDFGYSLMASLWVFDPLLGVYTFVPFGFDFASPWGRRLVYRCPYPTMWYWGPYRGGPDHGGSPGAMPSPTTPSERSRPSFRVGDGRLERGDVLAPGPALGGRGERPGPHRMPAPSAPVGGEVRPAPGPVKAPRHQ
;
A
#
# COMPACT_ATOMS: atom_id res chain seq x y z
N MET A 1 -26.63 -65.12 -6.82
CA MET A 1 -26.73 -64.35 -5.54
C MET A 1 -25.40 -63.70 -5.08
N ARG A 2 -24.43 -63.38 -5.96
CA ARG A 2 -23.14 -62.76 -5.57
C ARG A 2 -22.93 -61.30 -6.00
N LYS A 3 -23.80 -60.74 -6.86
CA LYS A 3 -23.64 -59.37 -7.38
C LYS A 3 -24.23 -58.26 -6.49
N THR A 4 -25.11 -58.60 -5.55
CA THR A 4 -25.78 -57.63 -4.66
C THR A 4 -24.99 -57.27 -3.40
N ALA A 5 -24.00 -58.09 -3.02
CA ALA A 5 -23.16 -57.84 -1.85
C ALA A 5 -22.06 -56.80 -2.13
N ALA A 6 -21.40 -56.87 -3.30
CA ALA A 6 -20.31 -55.97 -3.65
C ALA A 6 -20.75 -54.50 -3.81
N MET A 7 -21.98 -54.27 -4.29
CA MET A 7 -22.51 -52.92 -4.50
C MET A 7 -22.91 -52.22 -3.19
N ARG A 8 -23.17 -52.98 -2.11
CA ARG A 8 -23.45 -52.43 -0.77
C ARG A 8 -22.17 -52.04 -0.03
N SER A 9 -21.06 -52.74 -0.29
CA SER A 9 -19.75 -52.44 0.33
C SER A 9 -19.10 -51.17 -0.25
N ALA A 10 -19.26 -50.89 -1.54
CA ALA A 10 -18.72 -49.68 -2.16
C ALA A 10 -19.41 -48.38 -1.68
N VAL A 11 -20.72 -48.45 -1.41
CA VAL A 11 -21.50 -47.31 -0.90
C VAL A 11 -21.16 -47.00 0.56
N LEU A 12 -20.81 -48.01 1.35
CA LEU A 12 -20.37 -47.85 2.74
C LEU A 12 -18.98 -47.21 2.86
N VAL A 13 -18.05 -47.52 1.96
CA VAL A 13 -16.70 -46.91 1.97
C VAL A 13 -16.73 -45.45 1.49
N LEU A 14 -17.58 -45.12 0.51
CA LEU A 14 -17.77 -43.74 0.05
C LEU A 14 -18.53 -42.89 1.09
N GLY A 15 -19.49 -43.49 1.81
CA GLY A 15 -20.18 -42.86 2.93
C GLY A 15 -19.25 -42.55 4.12
N LEU A 16 -18.29 -43.43 4.41
CA LEU A 16 -17.30 -43.19 5.48
C LEU A 16 -16.30 -42.09 5.13
N LEU A 17 -15.89 -41.97 3.85
CA LEU A 17 -15.01 -40.89 3.39
C LEU A 17 -15.68 -39.51 3.41
N VAL A 18 -17.00 -39.44 3.17
CA VAL A 18 -17.78 -38.20 3.32
C VAL A 18 -18.07 -37.88 4.80
N ALA A 19 -18.27 -38.91 5.64
CA ALA A 19 -18.50 -38.74 7.07
C ALA A 19 -17.23 -38.35 7.87
N PHE A 20 -16.04 -38.77 7.44
CA PHE A 20 -14.77 -38.37 8.06
C PHE A 20 -14.04 -37.20 7.36
N GLY A 21 -14.30 -36.95 6.07
CA GLY A 21 -13.66 -35.85 5.32
C GLY A 21 -14.28 -34.46 5.55
N GLY A 22 -15.46 -34.38 6.15
CA GLY A 22 -16.24 -33.13 6.26
C GLY A 22 -15.94 -32.21 7.44
N TRP A 23 -15.04 -32.59 8.37
CA TRP A 23 -14.94 -31.95 9.68
C TRP A 23 -13.58 -31.31 10.01
N VAL A 24 -12.69 -31.17 9.04
CA VAL A 24 -11.60 -30.20 9.16
C VAL A 24 -12.06 -28.90 8.52
N ARG A 25 -12.94 -28.16 9.21
CA ARG A 25 -12.97 -26.71 9.04
C ARG A 25 -11.67 -26.19 9.65
N ALA A 26 -10.59 -26.24 8.89
CA ALA A 26 -9.43 -25.42 9.16
C ALA A 26 -9.94 -23.98 9.17
N LYS A 27 -10.20 -23.43 10.36
CA LYS A 27 -10.29 -21.99 10.52
C LYS A 27 -8.87 -21.49 10.28
N ALA A 28 -8.52 -21.30 9.01
CA ALA A 28 -7.32 -20.56 8.66
C ALA A 28 -7.36 -19.27 9.49
N GLN A 29 -6.28 -19.00 10.23
CA GLN A 29 -6.18 -17.76 10.99
C GLN A 29 -6.03 -16.62 9.97
N TYR A 30 -7.16 -16.11 9.53
CA TYR A 30 -7.30 -15.01 8.57
C TYR A 30 -6.91 -13.65 9.17
N VAL A 31 -6.33 -13.63 10.36
CA VAL A 31 -6.00 -12.43 11.12
C VAL A 31 -4.53 -12.49 11.50
N VAL A 32 -3.79 -11.46 11.12
CA VAL A 32 -2.39 -11.28 11.49
C VAL A 32 -2.27 -9.96 12.24
N SER A 33 -1.91 -10.05 13.51
CA SER A 33 -1.57 -8.86 14.31
C SER A 33 -0.61 -9.18 15.45
N ALA A 34 0.11 -10.30 15.40
CA ALA A 34 1.05 -10.65 16.46
C ALA A 34 2.47 -10.17 16.14
N ARG A 35 2.82 -10.05 14.86
CA ARG A 35 4.18 -9.75 14.37
C ARG A 35 4.12 -8.97 13.05
N ALA A 36 5.15 -8.17 12.80
CA ALA A 36 5.47 -7.58 11.51
C ALA A 36 6.19 -8.60 10.62
N GLY A 37 6.38 -8.28 9.34
CA GLY A 37 7.16 -9.11 8.41
C GLY A 37 6.34 -10.08 7.57
N LEU A 38 5.01 -9.99 7.55
CA LEU A 38 4.21 -10.83 6.66
C LEU A 38 4.34 -10.33 5.21
N VAL A 39 4.85 -11.16 4.32
CA VAL A 39 4.94 -10.85 2.89
C VAL A 39 3.55 -10.93 2.28
N ASN A 40 3.01 -9.80 1.82
CA ASN A 40 1.67 -9.75 1.25
C ASN A 40 1.67 -9.98 -0.26
N TYR A 41 2.72 -9.50 -0.94
CA TYR A 41 2.81 -9.57 -2.39
C TYR A 41 4.27 -9.60 -2.85
N THR A 42 4.55 -10.38 -3.87
CA THR A 42 5.85 -10.43 -4.56
C THR A 42 5.60 -10.47 -6.06
N GLN A 43 6.40 -9.74 -6.82
CA GLN A 43 6.39 -9.78 -8.29
C GLN A 43 7.83 -9.83 -8.80
N GLY A 44 8.08 -10.59 -9.86
CA GLY A 44 9.44 -10.77 -10.39
C GLY A 44 10.35 -11.50 -9.40
N GLU A 45 11.66 -11.28 -9.51
CA GLU A 45 12.66 -11.97 -8.71
C GLU A 45 12.81 -11.36 -7.32
N VAL A 46 12.28 -12.06 -6.33
CA VAL A 46 12.36 -11.74 -4.89
C VAL A 46 12.86 -12.96 -4.15
N TRP A 47 13.87 -12.76 -3.32
CA TRP A 47 14.57 -13.80 -2.59
C TRP A 47 14.56 -13.52 -1.09
N LEU A 48 14.62 -14.59 -0.33
CA LEU A 48 14.74 -14.59 1.12
C LEU A 48 16.06 -15.27 1.48
N GLN A 49 16.85 -14.60 2.29
CA GLN A 49 18.00 -15.17 2.97
C GLN A 49 17.67 -15.20 4.46
N THR A 50 17.57 -16.40 5.03
CA THR A 50 17.28 -16.55 6.46
C THR A 50 18.54 -16.42 7.28
N SER A 51 18.42 -16.03 8.54
CA SER A 51 19.59 -15.89 9.45
C SER A 51 20.41 -17.18 9.62
N SER A 52 19.78 -18.34 9.44
CA SER A 52 20.39 -19.67 9.54
C SER A 52 20.93 -20.23 8.23
N ASP A 53 20.65 -19.61 7.09
CA ASP A 53 21.02 -20.12 5.76
C ASP A 53 21.91 -19.13 5.02
N THR A 54 22.94 -19.67 4.38
CA THR A 54 23.82 -18.88 3.51
C THR A 54 23.23 -18.72 2.12
N LEU A 55 22.33 -19.61 1.70
CA LEU A 55 21.71 -19.59 0.38
C LEU A 55 20.38 -18.85 0.39
N ALA A 56 20.21 -17.94 -0.58
CA ALA A 56 18.94 -17.26 -0.79
C ALA A 56 17.96 -18.15 -1.56
N ARG A 57 16.72 -18.22 -1.09
CA ARG A 57 15.62 -18.98 -1.71
C ARG A 57 14.53 -18.06 -2.24
N ARG A 58 13.73 -18.52 -3.20
CA ARG A 58 12.64 -17.70 -3.75
C ARG A 58 11.63 -17.36 -2.65
N LEU A 59 11.30 -16.08 -2.51
CA LEU A 59 10.31 -15.62 -1.55
C LEU A 59 8.92 -15.68 -2.18
N ALA A 60 8.00 -16.41 -1.52
CA ALA A 60 6.60 -16.50 -1.91
C ALA A 60 5.72 -15.54 -1.08
N PRO A 61 4.56 -15.12 -1.59
CA PRO A 61 3.55 -14.43 -0.78
C PRO A 61 3.12 -15.27 0.43
N HIS A 62 2.61 -14.58 1.45
CA HIS A 62 2.17 -15.12 2.74
C HIS A 62 3.25 -15.76 3.60
N HIS A 63 4.51 -15.64 3.19
CA HIS A 63 5.64 -15.99 4.05
C HIS A 63 5.74 -15.00 5.20
N GLN A 64 5.92 -15.51 6.42
CA GLN A 64 6.16 -14.72 7.61
C GLN A 64 7.67 -14.64 7.84
N LEU A 65 8.23 -13.43 7.81
CA LEU A 65 9.64 -13.19 8.10
C LEU A 65 9.90 -13.28 9.60
N ASP A 66 11.08 -13.77 9.96
CA ASP A 66 11.62 -13.80 11.31
C ASP A 66 12.73 -12.77 11.53
N ASP A 67 13.12 -12.59 12.79
CA ASP A 67 14.26 -11.74 13.14
C ASP A 67 15.54 -12.31 12.51
N GLY A 68 16.28 -11.45 11.80
CA GLY A 68 17.49 -11.78 11.08
C GLY A 68 17.27 -12.16 9.60
N ASP A 69 16.03 -12.24 9.13
CA ASP A 69 15.74 -12.50 7.72
C ASP A 69 16.03 -11.28 6.83
N ALA A 70 16.61 -11.53 5.66
CA ALA A 70 16.83 -10.52 4.63
C ALA A 70 15.98 -10.81 3.37
N VAL A 71 15.33 -9.77 2.85
CA VAL A 71 14.59 -9.80 1.59
C VAL A 71 15.40 -9.08 0.52
N LEU A 72 15.70 -9.79 -0.56
CA LEU A 72 16.47 -9.29 -1.69
C LEU A 72 15.61 -9.25 -2.95
N THR A 73 15.40 -8.07 -3.51
CA THR A 73 14.75 -7.90 -4.81
C THR A 73 15.82 -7.72 -5.89
N LYS A 74 15.72 -8.47 -6.99
CA LYS A 74 16.52 -8.26 -8.20
C LYS A 74 15.70 -7.44 -9.18
N SER A 75 15.19 -8.09 -10.23
CA SER A 75 14.22 -7.52 -11.17
C SER A 75 12.79 -7.36 -10.59
N GLY A 76 12.57 -7.80 -9.34
CA GLY A 76 11.26 -7.85 -8.69
C GLY A 76 10.95 -6.72 -7.71
N ARG A 77 9.76 -6.80 -7.11
CA ARG A 77 9.25 -5.92 -6.05
C ARG A 77 8.53 -6.74 -4.99
N ALA A 78 8.52 -6.23 -3.76
CA ALA A 78 7.83 -6.88 -2.64
C ALA A 78 6.99 -5.89 -1.82
N GLU A 79 5.89 -6.39 -1.27
CA GLU A 79 5.05 -5.70 -0.28
C GLU A 79 5.03 -6.53 1.00
N ILE A 80 5.42 -5.90 2.10
CA ILE A 80 5.57 -6.53 3.42
C ILE A 80 4.77 -5.73 4.43
N LEU A 81 3.92 -6.43 5.17
CA LEU A 81 3.09 -5.85 6.22
C LEU A 81 3.93 -5.73 7.49
N LEU A 82 3.86 -4.58 8.15
CA LEU A 82 4.50 -4.35 9.43
C LEU A 82 3.45 -4.39 10.54
N ASN A 83 3.47 -3.41 11.46
CA ASN A 83 2.35 -3.20 12.36
C ASN A 83 1.05 -2.95 11.56
N PRO A 84 -0.13 -3.32 12.11
CA PRO A 84 -1.41 -2.98 11.48
C PRO A 84 -1.44 -1.51 11.06
N GLY A 85 -1.69 -1.28 9.78
CA GLY A 85 -1.72 0.07 9.19
C GLY A 85 -0.42 0.52 8.53
N SER A 86 0.68 -0.22 8.68
CA SER A 86 1.99 0.09 8.06
C SER A 86 2.43 -0.96 7.05
N VAL A 87 2.84 -0.53 5.86
CA VAL A 87 3.29 -1.37 4.75
C VAL A 87 4.65 -0.89 4.26
N LEU A 88 5.63 -1.79 4.23
CA LEU A 88 6.93 -1.58 3.60
C LEU A 88 6.91 -2.17 2.19
N ARG A 89 7.29 -1.36 1.20
CA ARG A 89 7.41 -1.76 -0.19
C ARG A 89 8.84 -1.62 -0.65
N LEU A 90 9.34 -2.63 -1.36
CA LEU A 90 10.71 -2.69 -1.88
C LEU A 90 10.64 -2.57 -3.40
N ASP A 91 11.44 -1.68 -3.97
CA ASP A 91 11.63 -1.61 -5.42
C ASP A 91 12.62 -2.69 -5.88
N ARG A 92 12.96 -2.69 -7.17
CA ARG A 92 14.04 -3.49 -7.75
C ARG A 92 15.39 -3.18 -7.09
N ASN A 93 16.32 -4.14 -7.15
CA ASN A 93 17.69 -4.02 -6.64
C ASN A 93 17.76 -3.49 -5.20
N THR A 94 16.89 -4.01 -4.33
CA THR A 94 16.74 -3.55 -2.95
C THR A 94 16.99 -4.70 -1.98
N GLU A 95 17.70 -4.40 -0.90
CA GLU A 95 18.00 -5.37 0.16
C GLU A 95 17.57 -4.80 1.52
N VAL A 96 16.69 -5.54 2.20
CA VAL A 96 16.17 -5.18 3.52
C VAL A 96 16.37 -6.31 4.51
N LEU A 97 17.03 -6.03 5.63
CA LEU A 97 17.21 -6.93 6.76
C LEU A 97 16.20 -6.61 7.86
N PHE A 98 15.44 -7.59 8.33
CA PHE A 98 14.54 -7.42 9.47
C PHE A 98 15.27 -7.76 10.76
N SER A 99 15.48 -6.79 11.64
CA SER A 99 16.18 -7.00 12.93
C SER A 99 15.24 -7.27 14.09
N ARG A 100 14.03 -6.70 14.05
CA ARG A 100 12.95 -6.92 15.03
C ARG A 100 11.60 -6.93 14.33
N THR A 101 10.83 -7.99 14.53
CA THR A 101 9.50 -8.22 13.94
C THR A 101 8.37 -8.19 14.97
N ASP A 102 8.70 -7.92 16.23
CA ASP A 102 7.78 -7.77 17.35
C ASP A 102 7.00 -6.44 17.26
N LEU A 103 5.68 -6.46 17.46
CA LEU A 103 4.85 -5.28 17.22
C LEU A 103 5.18 -4.03 18.05
N PRO A 104 5.56 -4.13 19.35
CA PRO A 104 5.98 -2.95 20.10
C PRO A 104 7.22 -2.27 19.49
N LEU A 105 8.06 -3.02 18.79
CA LEU A 105 9.29 -2.55 18.18
C LEU A 105 9.55 -3.25 16.83
N VAL A 106 9.21 -2.55 15.75
CA VAL A 106 9.55 -3.00 14.40
C VAL A 106 10.82 -2.29 13.96
N GLU A 107 11.85 -3.08 13.62
CA GLU A 107 13.15 -2.58 13.19
C GLU A 107 13.67 -3.31 11.96
N PHE A 108 14.07 -2.54 10.94
CA PHE A 108 14.64 -3.08 9.71
C PHE A 108 15.80 -2.20 9.21
N GLY A 109 16.77 -2.81 8.54
CA GLY A 109 17.84 -2.14 7.83
C GLY A 109 17.59 -2.14 6.32
N VAL A 110 17.81 -1.03 5.64
CA VAL A 110 17.84 -0.93 4.18
C VAL A 110 19.30 -0.82 3.78
N ALA A 111 19.88 -1.89 3.24
CA ALA A 111 21.29 -1.96 2.89
C ALA A 111 21.57 -1.21 1.57
N THR A 112 20.70 -1.41 0.58
CA THR A 112 20.77 -0.74 -0.73
C THR A 112 19.39 -0.72 -1.39
N GLY A 113 19.23 0.16 -2.38
CA GLY A 113 18.02 0.27 -3.20
C GLY A 113 16.99 1.24 -2.65
N VAL A 114 15.73 1.03 -3.01
CA VAL A 114 14.66 2.00 -2.72
C VAL A 114 13.53 1.31 -1.99
N VAL A 115 13.14 1.89 -0.85
CA VAL A 115 11.94 1.48 -0.12
C VAL A 115 10.95 2.62 -0.01
N LEU A 116 9.67 2.24 0.03
CA LEU A 116 8.57 3.11 0.32
C LEU A 116 7.80 2.56 1.51
N LEU A 117 7.68 3.38 2.55
CA LEU A 117 6.96 3.05 3.76
C LEU A 117 5.67 3.87 3.82
N GLU A 118 4.55 3.17 3.77
CA GLU A 118 3.22 3.73 4.02
C GLU A 118 2.82 3.43 5.45
N ALA A 119 2.50 4.45 6.24
CA ALA A 119 1.93 4.29 7.59
C ALA A 119 0.57 5.01 7.63
N ALA A 120 -0.53 4.27 7.48
CA ALA A 120 -1.88 4.79 7.57
C ALA A 120 -2.32 4.98 9.03
N ASP A 121 -2.04 3.98 9.87
CA ASP A 121 -2.28 4.02 11.32
C ASP A 121 -0.98 3.68 12.04
N LEU A 122 -0.49 4.62 12.85
CA LEU A 122 0.69 4.43 13.67
C LEU A 122 0.26 4.57 15.13
N ASN A 123 0.03 3.43 15.78
CA ASN A 123 -0.21 3.38 17.22
C ASN A 123 0.97 4.04 17.94
N ARG A 124 0.69 4.92 18.92
CA ARG A 124 1.70 5.64 19.70
C ARG A 124 2.63 4.72 20.50
N GLU A 125 2.15 3.52 20.81
CA GLU A 125 2.90 2.48 21.53
C GLU A 125 3.87 1.72 20.63
N VAL A 126 3.66 1.75 19.31
CA VAL A 126 4.50 1.06 18.33
C VAL A 126 5.69 1.93 17.93
N ILE A 127 6.89 1.38 18.09
CA ILE A 127 8.11 1.98 17.58
C ILE A 127 8.43 1.39 16.23
N LEU A 128 8.26 2.20 15.17
CA LEU A 128 8.67 1.84 13.82
C LEU A 128 9.93 2.63 13.45
N ARG A 129 11.06 1.93 13.36
CA ARG A 129 12.36 2.53 13.04
C ARG A 129 13.12 1.70 12.00
N GLY A 130 14.07 2.35 11.35
CA GLY A 130 14.97 1.65 10.46
C GLY A 130 16.37 2.23 10.43
N ARG A 131 17.27 1.52 9.77
CA ARG A 131 18.67 1.89 9.61
C ARG A 131 19.07 1.82 8.15
N THR A 132 20.04 2.64 7.79
CA THR A 132 20.74 2.63 6.50
C THR A 132 22.24 2.75 6.80
N PRO A 133 23.13 2.51 5.83
CA PRO A 133 24.57 2.70 6.04
C PRO A 133 24.94 4.12 6.55
N HIS A 134 24.13 5.14 6.22
CA HIS A 134 24.45 6.54 6.52
C HIS A 134 23.69 7.13 7.71
N ALA A 135 22.56 6.54 8.11
CA ALA A 135 21.70 7.10 9.15
C ALA A 135 20.70 6.08 9.72
N SER A 136 20.22 6.35 10.93
CA SER A 136 19.04 5.70 11.49
C SER A 136 17.83 6.64 11.42
N PHE A 137 16.63 6.10 11.38
CA PHE A 137 15.40 6.90 11.33
C PHE A 137 14.27 6.26 12.14
N ARG A 138 13.33 7.09 12.59
CA ARG A 138 12.10 6.69 13.27
C ARG A 138 10.90 7.40 12.68
N ILE A 139 9.83 6.65 12.44
CA ILE A 139 8.56 7.22 11.98
C ILE A 139 7.80 7.75 13.19
N LYS A 140 7.34 9.01 13.10
CA LYS A 140 6.69 9.71 14.23
C LYS A 140 5.20 9.97 14.01
N LYS A 141 4.75 10.00 12.76
CA LYS A 141 3.35 10.22 12.41
C LYS A 141 2.97 9.31 11.24
N SER A 142 1.68 9.08 11.05
CA SER A 142 1.17 8.48 9.82
C SER A 142 1.61 9.31 8.61
N GLY A 143 2.00 8.64 7.53
CA GLY A 143 2.63 9.30 6.39
C GLY A 143 3.13 8.36 5.30
N LEU A 144 3.80 8.96 4.33
CA LEU A 144 4.40 8.30 3.18
C LEU A 144 5.87 8.74 3.09
N TYR A 145 6.76 7.76 3.20
CA TYR A 145 8.19 7.96 3.32
C TYR A 145 8.91 7.17 2.24
N ARG A 146 9.80 7.83 1.50
CA ARG A 146 10.70 7.16 0.56
C ARG A 146 12.12 7.25 1.07
N ILE A 147 12.82 6.13 1.07
CA ILE A 147 14.23 6.03 1.41
C ILE A 147 14.95 5.40 0.23
N ASP A 148 15.92 6.12 -0.33
CA ASP A 148 16.73 5.73 -1.47
C ASP A 148 18.18 5.62 -0.99
N VAL A 149 18.68 4.40 -0.91
CA VAL A 149 20.00 4.06 -0.34
C VAL A 149 20.94 3.70 -1.49
N ARG A 150 21.94 4.56 -1.69
CA ARG A 150 23.08 4.33 -2.58
C ARG A 150 24.33 4.07 -1.75
N ALA A 151 25.42 3.71 -2.39
CA ALA A 151 26.70 3.44 -1.71
C ALA A 151 27.30 4.69 -1.06
N ASP A 152 27.05 5.87 -1.63
CA ASP A 152 27.63 7.15 -1.24
C ASP A 152 26.72 8.01 -0.36
N ALA A 153 25.41 7.81 -0.46
CA ALA A 153 24.43 8.58 0.29
C ALA A 153 23.09 7.86 0.46
N THR A 154 22.37 8.23 1.52
CA THR A 154 20.95 7.91 1.70
C THR A 154 20.10 9.17 1.51
N ARG A 155 19.11 9.12 0.63
CA ARG A 155 18.10 10.17 0.48
C ARG A 155 16.79 9.77 1.16
N PHE A 156 16.30 10.62 2.04
CA PHE A 156 14.99 10.50 2.69
C PHE A 156 14.04 11.54 2.11
N LEU A 157 12.85 11.15 1.68
CA LEU A 157 11.78 12.05 1.25
C LEU A 157 10.52 11.79 2.06
N VAL A 158 10.01 12.83 2.72
CA VAL A 158 8.75 12.78 3.47
C VAL A 158 7.64 13.37 2.60
N ARG A 159 6.89 12.52 1.88
CA ARG A 159 5.74 12.98 1.07
C ARG A 159 4.58 13.43 1.95
N SER A 160 4.38 12.77 3.08
CA SER A 160 3.44 13.14 4.13
C SER A 160 3.91 12.58 5.47
N GLY A 161 3.41 13.13 6.58
CA GLY A 161 3.81 12.72 7.93
C GLY A 161 5.05 13.43 8.46
N GLU A 162 5.72 12.74 9.37
CA GLU A 162 6.89 13.22 10.12
C GLU A 162 7.84 12.06 10.46
N LEU A 163 9.14 12.27 10.23
CA LEU A 163 10.23 11.32 10.48
C LEU A 163 11.30 12.00 11.33
N GLU A 164 11.85 11.28 12.29
CA GLU A 164 13.08 11.66 13.01
C GLU A 164 14.26 10.94 12.36
N LEU A 165 15.27 11.70 11.94
CA LEU A 165 16.51 11.23 11.36
C LEU A 165 17.61 11.36 12.41
N LEU A 166 18.33 10.29 12.70
CA LEU A 166 19.52 10.27 13.53
C LEU A 166 20.74 10.07 12.64
N ALA A 167 21.52 11.13 12.46
CA ALA A 167 22.77 11.14 11.71
C ALA A 167 23.81 11.93 12.52
N GLU A 168 25.06 11.45 12.57
CA GLU A 168 26.17 12.13 13.29
C GLU A 168 25.84 12.48 14.75
N GLY A 169 25.11 11.60 15.44
CA GLY A 169 24.69 11.81 16.84
C GLY A 169 23.64 12.92 17.04
N ARG A 170 23.13 13.53 15.97
CA ARG A 170 22.11 14.58 16.02
C ARG A 170 20.77 14.07 15.50
N ILE A 171 19.71 14.43 16.22
CA ILE A 171 18.33 14.16 15.79
C ILE A 171 17.83 15.35 14.98
N GLN A 172 17.40 15.08 13.74
CA GLN A 172 16.79 16.05 12.86
C GLN A 172 15.39 15.61 12.46
N LYS A 173 14.44 16.54 12.54
CA LYS A 173 13.03 16.27 12.25
C LYS A 173 12.71 16.65 10.81
N LEU A 174 12.24 15.68 10.03
CA LEU A 174 11.75 15.86 8.66
C LEU A 174 10.23 15.81 8.65
N LYS A 175 9.61 16.83 8.08
CA LYS A 175 8.16 16.97 7.91
C LYS A 175 7.80 16.83 6.43
N LYS A 176 6.50 16.76 6.14
CA LYS A 176 5.93 16.82 4.80
C LYS A 176 6.66 17.82 3.88
N GLY A 177 7.05 17.33 2.70
CA GLY A 177 7.74 18.10 1.66
C GLY A 177 9.22 18.29 1.90
N GLN A 178 9.79 17.79 3.00
CA GLN A 178 11.22 17.86 3.24
C GLN A 178 11.93 16.63 2.69
N GLN A 179 13.13 16.87 2.17
CA GLN A 179 14.06 15.84 1.73
C GLN A 179 15.37 16.04 2.48
N ALA A 180 15.93 14.95 3.00
CA ALA A 180 17.29 14.93 3.52
C ALA A 180 18.17 14.07 2.62
N THR A 181 19.39 14.51 2.37
CA THR A 181 20.46 13.71 1.79
C THR A 181 21.54 13.56 2.85
N VAL A 182 21.82 12.32 3.25
CA VAL A 182 22.84 11.99 4.25
C VAL A 182 23.98 11.27 3.53
N ALA A 183 25.16 11.88 3.58
CA ALA A 183 26.42 11.32 3.11
C ALA A 183 27.41 11.33 4.30
N PRO A 184 28.58 10.65 4.19
CA PRO A 184 29.59 10.70 5.24
C PRO A 184 29.94 12.13 5.65
N ALA A 185 29.80 12.46 6.94
CA ALA A 185 30.05 13.78 7.52
C ALA A 185 29.24 14.95 6.92
N ARG A 186 28.13 14.66 6.22
CA ARG A 186 27.29 15.68 5.59
C ARG A 186 25.81 15.31 5.63
N VAL A 187 25.03 16.16 6.29
CA VAL A 187 23.55 16.11 6.26
C VAL A 187 23.03 17.39 5.61
N GLU A 188 22.33 17.24 4.49
CA GLU A 188 21.67 18.34 3.79
C GLU A 188 20.16 18.15 3.82
N VAL A 189 19.43 19.16 4.30
CA VAL A 189 17.96 19.16 4.31
C VAL A 189 17.43 20.29 3.46
N VAL A 190 16.57 19.93 2.51
CA VAL A 190 15.89 20.87 1.63
C VAL A 190 14.38 20.74 1.79
N LYS A 191 13.68 21.87 1.70
CA LYS A 191 12.22 21.89 1.63
C LYS A 191 11.82 21.98 0.16
N LEU A 192 11.09 20.98 -0.33
CA LEU A 192 10.57 20.95 -1.68
C LEU A 192 9.25 21.76 -1.73
N PRO A 193 9.18 22.87 -2.51
CA PRO A 193 7.97 23.70 -2.57
C PRO A 193 6.80 22.96 -3.22
N LYS A 194 7.09 22.07 -4.18
CA LYS A 194 6.15 21.13 -4.78
C LYS A 194 6.82 19.75 -4.83
N LEU A 195 6.09 18.73 -4.43
CA LEU A 195 6.53 17.35 -4.67
C LEU A 195 6.39 17.05 -6.15
N GLY A 196 7.43 16.45 -6.73
CA GLY A 196 7.38 15.97 -8.12
C GLY A 196 6.29 14.92 -8.34
N PRO A 197 6.00 14.61 -9.63
CA PRO A 197 5.09 13.51 -9.97
C PRO A 197 5.55 12.20 -9.32
N LEU A 198 4.62 11.23 -9.25
CA LEU A 198 4.97 9.89 -8.79
C LEU A 198 5.82 9.21 -9.87
N ASP A 199 6.92 8.59 -9.46
CA ASP A 199 7.70 7.73 -10.36
C ASP A 199 7.04 6.36 -10.54
N GLU A 200 7.64 5.50 -11.37
CA GLU A 200 7.12 4.16 -11.67
C GLU A 200 6.93 3.31 -10.41
N PHE A 201 7.87 3.39 -9.45
CA PHE A 201 7.78 2.63 -8.21
C PHE A 201 6.67 3.15 -7.31
N GLU A 202 6.52 4.47 -7.21
CA GLU A 202 5.45 5.10 -6.44
C GLU A 202 4.07 4.87 -7.05
N LEU A 203 3.96 4.86 -8.37
CA LEU A 203 2.72 4.49 -9.06
C LEU A 203 2.32 3.04 -8.74
N TRP A 204 3.27 2.11 -8.87
CA TRP A 204 3.05 0.71 -8.49
C TRP A 204 2.65 0.59 -7.02
N ALA A 205 3.33 1.29 -6.11
CA ALA A 205 3.01 1.26 -4.68
C ALA A 205 1.61 1.82 -4.38
N LYS A 206 1.19 2.86 -5.11
CA LYS A 206 -0.16 3.42 -5.01
C LYS A 206 -1.22 2.43 -5.53
N GLU A 207 -0.98 1.78 -6.67
CA GLU A 207 -1.86 0.72 -7.19
C GLU A 207 -2.02 -0.42 -6.19
N ARG A 208 -0.92 -0.82 -5.53
CA ARG A 208 -0.97 -1.81 -4.44
C ARG A 208 -1.83 -1.33 -3.27
N ALA A 209 -1.71 -0.07 -2.85
CA ALA A 209 -2.57 0.49 -1.80
C ALA A 209 -4.06 0.52 -2.22
N GLU A 210 -4.36 0.76 -3.50
CA GLU A 210 -5.72 0.66 -4.05
C GLU A 210 -6.29 -0.75 -3.95
N VAL A 211 -5.46 -1.78 -4.20
CA VAL A 211 -5.84 -3.20 -4.00
C VAL A 211 -6.16 -3.47 -2.53
N LEU A 212 -5.35 -2.98 -1.59
CA LEU A 212 -5.63 -3.16 -0.15
C LEU A 212 -6.95 -2.49 0.24
N VAL A 213 -7.18 -1.25 -0.19
CA VAL A 213 -8.45 -0.55 0.08
C VAL A 213 -9.65 -1.28 -0.56
N ALA A 214 -9.48 -1.83 -1.76
CA ALA A 214 -10.52 -2.65 -2.41
C ALA A 214 -10.82 -3.92 -1.60
N ALA A 215 -9.80 -4.60 -1.08
CA ALA A 215 -9.92 -5.77 -0.20
C ALA A 215 -10.61 -5.41 1.12
N ASN A 216 -10.26 -4.29 1.76
CA ASN A 216 -10.94 -3.80 2.94
C ASN A 216 -12.45 -3.58 2.67
N ARG A 217 -12.80 -2.94 1.55
CA ARG A 217 -14.19 -2.74 1.15
C ARG A 217 -14.90 -4.05 0.80
N SER A 218 -14.21 -5.00 0.19
CA SER A 218 -14.70 -6.36 -0.08
C SER A 218 -15.07 -7.08 1.21
N LEU A 219 -14.23 -6.98 2.24
CA LEU A 219 -14.43 -7.62 3.54
C LEU A 219 -15.53 -6.94 4.37
N THR A 220 -15.41 -5.62 4.58
CA THR A 220 -16.26 -4.86 5.51
C THR A 220 -17.71 -4.70 5.06
N ARG A 221 -18.02 -4.94 3.77
CA ARG A 221 -19.40 -4.98 3.26
C ARG A 221 -20.09 -6.33 3.42
N ARG A 222 -19.36 -7.40 3.78
CA ARG A 222 -19.96 -8.72 3.99
C ARG A 222 -20.80 -8.67 5.27
N ARG A 223 -22.04 -9.17 5.20
CA ARG A 223 -22.92 -9.29 6.37
C ARG A 223 -22.28 -10.13 7.48
N ASP A 224 -21.45 -11.09 7.09
CA ASP A 224 -20.73 -11.99 7.99
C ASP A 224 -19.26 -11.58 8.17
N PHE A 225 -18.92 -10.29 8.21
CA PHE A 225 -17.61 -9.84 8.66
C PHE A 225 -17.44 -10.25 10.14
N GLY A 226 -17.13 -11.53 10.38
CA GLY A 226 -17.30 -12.23 11.65
C GLY A 226 -16.17 -12.01 12.64
N TYR A 227 -15.47 -10.87 12.56
CA TYR A 227 -14.41 -10.51 13.50
C TYR A 227 -14.95 -9.52 14.52
N SER A 228 -15.04 -9.92 15.78
CA SER A 228 -15.17 -8.96 16.87
C SER A 228 -13.81 -8.29 17.09
N LEU A 229 -13.56 -7.21 16.36
CA LEU A 229 -12.29 -6.48 16.44
C LEU A 229 -12.28 -5.64 17.72
N MET A 230 -11.21 -5.75 18.51
CA MET A 230 -10.91 -4.85 19.63
C MET A 230 -9.66 -3.99 19.39
N ALA A 231 -9.05 -4.15 18.22
CA ALA A 231 -7.89 -3.41 17.73
C ALA A 231 -7.86 -3.47 16.20
N SER A 232 -7.09 -2.58 15.57
CA SER A 232 -6.85 -2.62 14.12
C SER A 232 -5.96 -3.81 13.76
N LEU A 233 -6.28 -4.57 12.71
CA LEU A 233 -5.58 -5.83 12.36
C LEU A 233 -5.31 -5.92 10.85
N TRP A 234 -4.37 -6.79 10.45
CA TRP A 234 -4.33 -7.31 9.08
C TRP A 234 -5.31 -8.47 8.97
N VAL A 235 -6.23 -8.39 8.02
CA VAL A 235 -7.23 -9.43 7.77
C VAL A 235 -7.11 -9.91 6.34
N PHE A 236 -7.08 -11.22 6.14
CA PHE A 236 -7.02 -11.84 4.82
C PHE A 236 -8.36 -11.72 4.10
N ASP A 237 -8.35 -11.18 2.89
CA ASP A 237 -9.47 -11.26 1.96
C ASP A 237 -9.31 -12.48 1.04
N PRO A 238 -10.10 -13.55 1.22
CA PRO A 238 -10.00 -14.73 0.36
C PRO A 238 -10.42 -14.48 -1.09
N LEU A 239 -11.14 -13.39 -1.38
CA LEU A 239 -11.53 -13.06 -2.76
C LEU A 239 -10.36 -12.53 -3.58
N LEU A 240 -9.54 -11.67 -2.96
CA LEU A 240 -8.39 -11.06 -3.61
C LEU A 240 -7.05 -11.74 -3.26
N GLY A 241 -7.06 -12.69 -2.32
CA GLY A 241 -5.87 -13.43 -1.91
C GLY A 241 -4.82 -12.54 -1.24
N VAL A 242 -5.24 -11.47 -0.57
CA VAL A 242 -4.34 -10.49 0.07
C VAL A 242 -4.79 -10.20 1.49
N TYR A 243 -3.84 -9.92 2.37
CA TYR A 243 -4.13 -9.30 3.64
C TYR A 243 -4.34 -7.80 3.44
N THR A 244 -5.33 -7.24 4.13
CA THR A 244 -5.66 -5.83 4.12
C THR A 244 -5.78 -5.29 5.53
N PHE A 245 -5.52 -4.00 5.68
CA PHE A 245 -5.75 -3.30 6.92
C PHE A 245 -7.25 -3.21 7.19
N VAL A 246 -7.69 -3.65 8.36
CA VAL A 246 -9.02 -3.38 8.88
C VAL A 246 -8.87 -2.57 10.17
N PRO A 247 -9.25 -1.28 10.13
CA PRO A 247 -9.14 -0.43 11.31
C PRO A 247 -10.20 -0.76 12.34
N PHE A 248 -9.89 -0.44 13.59
CA PHE A 248 -10.84 -0.42 14.69
C PHE A 248 -11.16 1.03 15.10
N GLY A 249 -12.39 1.25 15.53
CA GLY A 249 -12.84 2.53 16.08
C GLY A 249 -13.30 3.55 15.03
N PHE A 250 -12.50 3.81 13.98
CA PHE A 250 -12.77 4.84 12.98
C PHE A 250 -12.29 4.45 11.57
N ASP A 251 -12.77 5.16 10.56
CA ASP A 251 -12.23 5.08 9.20
C ASP A 251 -10.85 5.74 9.11
N PHE A 252 -9.97 5.21 8.26
CA PHE A 252 -8.63 5.74 8.05
C PHE A 252 -8.40 6.06 6.58
N ALA A 253 -7.94 7.30 6.32
CA ALA A 253 -7.48 7.68 4.99
C ALA A 253 -6.04 7.20 4.77
N SER A 254 -5.78 6.53 3.65
CA SER A 254 -4.42 6.18 3.24
C SER A 254 -3.59 7.44 3.00
N PRO A 255 -2.29 7.42 3.35
CA PRO A 255 -1.34 8.49 3.05
C PRO A 255 -1.26 8.88 1.56
N TRP A 256 -1.68 7.99 0.66
CA TRP A 256 -1.76 8.23 -0.78
C TRP A 256 -2.86 9.21 -1.20
N GLY A 257 -3.85 9.45 -0.35
CA GLY A 257 -4.85 10.47 -0.58
C GLY A 257 -6.24 10.15 -0.02
N ARG A 258 -7.04 11.20 0.14
CA ARG A 258 -8.35 11.18 0.83
C ARG A 258 -9.41 10.28 0.18
N ARG A 259 -9.18 9.82 -1.05
CA ARG A 259 -10.11 8.92 -1.79
C ARG A 259 -9.91 7.44 -1.42
N LEU A 260 -8.73 7.11 -0.91
CA LEU A 260 -8.37 5.77 -0.48
C LEU A 260 -8.63 5.68 1.02
N VAL A 261 -9.76 5.08 1.38
CA VAL A 261 -10.25 5.02 2.76
C VAL A 261 -10.45 3.56 3.14
N TYR A 262 -9.75 3.13 4.18
CA TYR A 262 -10.01 1.90 4.90
C TYR A 262 -11.21 2.13 5.81
N ARG A 263 -12.27 1.35 5.59
CA ARG A 263 -13.50 1.43 6.37
C ARG A 263 -13.37 0.61 7.64
N CYS A 264 -13.86 1.17 8.73
CA CYS A 264 -14.11 0.42 9.96
C CYS A 264 -15.44 -0.31 9.81
N PRO A 265 -15.48 -1.64 10.00
CA PRO A 265 -16.73 -2.40 9.98
C PRO A 265 -17.63 -2.05 11.19
N TYR A 266 -17.04 -1.59 12.28
CA TYR A 266 -17.73 -1.21 13.52
C TYR A 266 -17.29 0.19 13.94
N PRO A 267 -17.71 1.25 13.22
CA PRO A 267 -17.39 2.60 13.64
C PRO A 267 -17.96 2.84 15.04
N THR A 268 -17.20 3.50 15.89
CA THR A 268 -17.47 3.75 17.33
C THR A 268 -18.84 4.39 17.64
N MET A 269 -19.60 4.83 16.64
CA MET A 269 -21.00 5.21 16.78
C MET A 269 -21.90 4.10 17.35
N TRP A 270 -21.45 2.83 17.33
CA TRP A 270 -22.17 1.69 17.93
C TRP A 270 -21.60 1.20 19.27
N TYR A 271 -20.42 1.66 19.68
CA TYR A 271 -19.84 1.27 20.98
C TYR A 271 -20.32 2.15 22.15
N TRP A 272 -21.13 3.18 21.83
CA TRP A 272 -21.83 4.04 22.78
C TRP A 272 -23.28 4.26 22.34
N GLY A 273 -24.20 3.48 22.88
CA GLY A 273 -25.62 3.85 22.95
C GLY A 273 -26.11 3.73 24.39
N PRO A 274 -27.04 4.56 24.87
CA PRO A 274 -27.13 6.00 24.75
C PRO A 274 -26.77 6.66 26.09
N TYR A 275 -25.69 7.43 26.16
CA TYR A 275 -25.64 8.52 27.15
C TYR A 275 -25.99 9.80 26.40
N ARG A 276 -27.23 10.24 26.63
CA ARG A 276 -27.69 11.61 26.34
C ARG A 276 -26.70 12.59 26.95
N GLY A 277 -26.00 13.32 26.09
CA GLY A 277 -25.13 14.43 26.47
C GLY A 277 -24.37 14.93 25.25
N GLY A 278 -25.02 15.74 24.41
CA GLY A 278 -24.29 16.63 23.52
C GLY A 278 -24.09 18.00 24.19
N PRO A 279 -23.44 18.97 23.52
CA PRO A 279 -22.41 18.88 22.49
C PRO A 279 -21.08 19.52 22.99
N ASP A 280 -20.08 19.53 22.10
CA ASP A 280 -18.80 20.25 22.20
C ASP A 280 -17.68 19.55 22.98
N HIS A 281 -16.64 19.11 22.24
CA HIS A 281 -15.30 19.72 22.27
C HIS A 281 -14.43 19.19 21.11
N GLY A 282 -14.18 20.09 20.13
CA GLY A 282 -12.99 20.26 19.26
C GLY A 282 -12.46 19.06 18.45
N GLY A 283 -12.31 19.09 17.12
CA GLY A 283 -12.11 20.22 16.22
C GLY A 283 -10.94 19.93 15.28
N SER A 284 -11.26 19.62 14.02
CA SER A 284 -10.32 19.75 12.89
C SER A 284 -9.96 21.22 12.67
N PRO A 285 -8.75 21.56 12.16
CA PRO A 285 -8.39 22.95 11.91
C PRO A 285 -9.01 23.48 10.60
N GLY A 286 -9.82 24.53 10.74
CA GLY A 286 -9.85 25.68 9.83
C GLY A 286 -10.73 25.60 8.59
N ALA A 287 -12.04 25.83 8.75
CA ALA A 287 -12.88 26.45 7.73
C ALA A 287 -13.80 27.46 8.42
N MET A 288 -13.57 28.75 8.17
CA MET A 288 -14.46 29.83 8.62
C MET A 288 -15.76 29.78 7.79
N PRO A 289 -16.95 29.81 8.41
CA PRO A 289 -18.21 29.93 7.68
C PRO A 289 -18.58 31.40 7.42
N SER A 290 -19.26 31.63 6.30
CA SER A 290 -19.90 32.90 5.94
C SER A 290 -21.02 33.26 6.92
N PRO A 291 -21.20 34.52 7.33
CA PRO A 291 -22.36 34.92 8.10
C PRO A 291 -23.52 35.27 7.16
N THR A 292 -24.64 34.58 7.34
CA THR A 292 -25.97 34.98 6.86
C THR A 292 -26.77 35.56 8.01
N THR A 293 -27.43 36.72 7.79
CA THR A 293 -28.78 37.14 8.25
C THR A 293 -28.97 38.66 8.03
N PRO A 294 -30.21 39.22 8.06
CA PRO A 294 -31.23 39.22 7.00
C PRO A 294 -31.61 40.65 6.52
N SER A 295 -32.60 40.73 5.61
CA SER A 295 -33.13 41.92 4.89
C SER A 295 -33.58 43.11 5.75
N GLU A 296 -33.30 44.36 5.33
CA GLU A 296 -34.16 45.25 4.53
C GLU A 296 -33.73 46.73 4.63
N ARG A 297 -33.88 47.47 3.51
CA ARG A 297 -34.11 48.93 3.39
C ARG A 297 -32.92 49.91 3.56
N SER A 298 -32.43 50.43 2.42
CA SER A 298 -32.60 51.85 2.01
C SER A 298 -31.74 52.16 0.77
N ARG A 299 -32.37 52.73 -0.27
CA ARG A 299 -31.71 53.33 -1.45
C ARG A 299 -30.96 54.61 -1.04
N PRO A 300 -29.96 55.04 -1.82
CA PRO A 300 -30.24 56.14 -2.74
C PRO A 300 -29.64 55.96 -4.14
N SER A 301 -30.33 56.59 -5.08
CA SER A 301 -30.02 56.79 -6.49
C SER A 301 -28.82 57.70 -6.71
N PHE A 302 -27.97 57.38 -7.68
CA PHE A 302 -27.10 58.35 -8.34
C PHE A 302 -27.25 58.26 -9.86
N ARG A 303 -27.62 59.39 -10.46
CA ARG A 303 -27.75 59.61 -11.91
C ARG A 303 -26.34 59.73 -12.51
N VAL A 304 -26.13 59.07 -13.65
CA VAL A 304 -25.02 59.39 -14.57
C VAL A 304 -25.63 60.08 -15.78
N GLY A 305 -25.14 61.28 -16.05
CA GLY A 305 -25.53 62.13 -17.18
C GLY A 305 -24.79 61.77 -18.46
N ASP A 306 -25.38 62.25 -19.54
CA ASP A 306 -25.00 62.10 -20.94
C ASP A 306 -23.53 62.40 -21.28
N GLY A 307 -23.01 61.65 -22.24
CA GLY A 307 -21.70 61.88 -22.86
C GLY A 307 -21.47 60.97 -24.07
N ARG A 308 -22.16 61.28 -25.17
CA ARG A 308 -22.05 60.68 -26.51
C ARG A 308 -20.66 60.90 -27.13
N LEU A 309 -20.04 59.86 -27.72
CA LEU A 309 -19.30 59.96 -29.00
C LEU A 309 -18.96 58.58 -29.62
N GLU A 310 -19.49 58.38 -30.85
CA GLU A 310 -19.01 57.64 -32.04
C GLU A 310 -18.33 56.25 -31.87
N ARG A 311 -18.90 55.13 -32.34
CA ARG A 311 -19.04 54.59 -33.72
C ARG A 311 -17.84 53.70 -34.16
N GLY A 312 -18.16 52.47 -34.60
CA GLY A 312 -17.30 51.55 -35.36
C GLY A 312 -17.44 50.09 -34.87
N ASP A 313 -18.52 49.38 -35.23
CA ASP A 313 -18.60 48.33 -36.28
C ASP A 313 -18.24 46.90 -35.74
N VAL A 314 -19.22 45.99 -35.52
CA VAL A 314 -19.77 44.96 -36.48
C VAL A 314 -18.81 43.74 -36.55
N LEU A 315 -19.12 42.46 -36.20
CA LEU A 315 -20.31 41.60 -36.17
C LEU A 315 -20.12 40.41 -35.20
N ALA A 316 -21.21 39.96 -34.58
CA ALA A 316 -21.51 38.55 -34.30
C ALA A 316 -22.70 38.15 -35.20
N PRO A 317 -23.00 36.86 -35.50
CA PRO A 317 -23.54 35.95 -34.48
C PRO A 317 -23.15 34.46 -34.66
N GLY A 318 -23.47 33.64 -33.63
CA GLY A 318 -23.51 32.17 -33.71
C GLY A 318 -24.64 31.62 -34.61
N PRO A 319 -25.01 30.32 -34.55
CA PRO A 319 -25.54 29.73 -33.32
C PRO A 319 -25.18 28.24 -33.07
N ALA A 320 -25.58 27.76 -31.88
CA ALA A 320 -25.67 26.36 -31.51
C ALA A 320 -26.94 25.70 -32.09
N LEU A 321 -26.91 24.39 -32.35
CA LEU A 321 -28.05 23.45 -32.20
C LEU A 321 -27.55 22.00 -32.30
N GLY A 322 -28.17 21.12 -31.50
CA GLY A 322 -27.72 19.75 -31.23
C GLY A 322 -28.09 18.69 -32.27
N GLY A 323 -27.67 17.45 -31.99
CA GLY A 323 -28.03 16.27 -32.78
C GLY A 323 -27.54 14.97 -32.13
N ARG A 324 -28.49 14.13 -31.73
CA ARG A 324 -28.30 12.72 -31.33
C ARG A 324 -27.85 11.88 -32.52
N GLY A 325 -27.02 10.88 -32.23
CA GLY A 325 -27.01 9.60 -32.95
C GLY A 325 -25.82 9.37 -33.87
N GLU A 326 -24.92 8.46 -33.49
CA GLU A 326 -24.65 7.21 -34.22
C GLU A 326 -23.50 6.43 -33.57
N ARG A 327 -23.68 5.11 -33.51
CA ARG A 327 -22.66 4.13 -33.11
C ARG A 327 -21.78 3.79 -34.32
N PRO A 328 -20.48 3.56 -34.14
CA PRO A 328 -19.73 2.71 -35.06
C PRO A 328 -19.41 1.35 -34.41
N GLY A 329 -19.75 0.27 -35.13
CA GLY A 329 -19.31 -1.11 -34.90
C GLY A 329 -17.84 -1.35 -35.32
N PRO A 330 -17.37 -2.61 -35.29
CA PRO A 330 -16.10 -2.95 -34.65
C PRO A 330 -14.87 -2.87 -35.57
N HIS A 331 -13.79 -2.29 -35.06
CA HIS A 331 -12.47 -2.42 -35.66
C HIS A 331 -11.83 -3.75 -35.24
N ARG A 332 -11.62 -4.62 -36.24
CA ARG A 332 -10.89 -5.88 -36.17
C ARG A 332 -9.39 -5.56 -36.23
N MET A 333 -8.65 -5.75 -35.13
CA MET A 333 -7.19 -5.65 -35.11
C MET A 333 -6.55 -6.82 -35.87
N PRO A 334 -5.45 -6.60 -36.62
CA PRO A 334 -4.70 -7.68 -37.25
C PRO A 334 -3.86 -8.47 -36.23
N ALA A 335 -3.70 -9.78 -36.49
CA ALA A 335 -2.94 -10.71 -35.67
C ALA A 335 -1.42 -10.43 -35.71
N PRO A 336 -0.66 -10.71 -34.63
CA PRO A 336 0.78 -10.52 -34.60
C PRO A 336 1.53 -11.62 -35.37
N SER A 337 2.57 -11.20 -36.09
CA SER A 337 3.49 -12.03 -36.87
C SER A 337 4.30 -12.99 -35.97
N ALA A 338 4.41 -14.25 -36.39
CA ALA A 338 5.22 -15.27 -35.75
C ALA A 338 6.73 -14.99 -35.89
N PRO A 339 7.57 -15.31 -34.89
CA PRO A 339 9.02 -15.21 -35.01
C PRO A 339 9.59 -16.37 -35.84
N VAL A 340 10.50 -16.00 -36.74
CA VAL A 340 11.34 -16.83 -37.60
C VAL A 340 12.19 -17.79 -36.76
N GLY A 341 12.18 -19.07 -37.15
CA GLY A 341 12.95 -20.14 -36.51
C GLY A 341 14.45 -19.94 -36.66
N GLY A 342 15.16 -19.93 -35.52
CA GLY A 342 16.60 -20.06 -35.46
C GLY A 342 17.00 -21.52 -35.31
N GLU A 343 17.92 -21.99 -36.16
CA GLU A 343 18.55 -23.29 -36.10
C GLU A 343 19.20 -23.54 -34.73
N VAL A 344 18.80 -24.64 -34.08
CA VAL A 344 19.47 -25.17 -32.90
C VAL A 344 20.62 -26.07 -33.37
N ARG A 345 21.86 -25.59 -33.25
CA ARG A 345 23.05 -26.44 -33.36
C ARG A 345 23.23 -27.27 -32.07
N PRO A 346 23.50 -28.58 -32.14
CA PRO A 346 23.73 -29.40 -30.96
C PRO A 346 25.11 -29.12 -30.32
N ALA A 347 25.15 -29.18 -28.99
CA ALA A 347 26.33 -28.97 -28.16
C ALA A 347 27.41 -30.07 -28.34
N PRO A 348 28.71 -29.75 -28.21
CA PRO A 348 29.77 -30.74 -28.27
C PRO A 348 29.80 -31.61 -27.00
N GLY A 349 30.01 -32.92 -27.19
CA GLY A 349 30.08 -33.93 -26.13
C GLY A 349 31.27 -33.80 -25.18
N PRO A 350 31.31 -34.59 -24.10
CA PRO A 350 32.22 -34.40 -22.97
C PRO A 350 33.68 -34.72 -23.32
N VAL A 351 34.56 -33.79 -22.94
CA VAL A 351 36.02 -33.91 -23.01
C VAL A 351 36.51 -34.88 -21.91
N LYS A 352 37.26 -35.92 -22.30
CA LYS A 352 37.97 -36.81 -21.37
C LYS A 352 39.11 -36.06 -20.68
N ALA A 353 39.16 -36.17 -19.35
CA ALA A 353 40.28 -35.70 -18.54
C ALA A 353 41.56 -36.54 -18.77
N PRO A 354 42.76 -35.94 -18.80
CA PRO A 354 44.01 -36.68 -18.77
C PRO A 354 44.37 -37.06 -17.32
N ARG A 355 44.66 -38.34 -17.09
CA ARG A 355 45.48 -38.82 -15.96
C ARG A 355 46.94 -38.53 -16.27
N HIS A 356 47.70 -38.08 -15.28
CA HIS A 356 49.16 -38.12 -15.06
C HIS A 356 49.46 -36.95 -14.08
N GLN A 357 50.09 -37.08 -12.92
CA GLN A 357 50.85 -38.14 -12.23
C GLN A 357 50.44 -38.17 -10.76
#